data_AF-A0AAU6BX21-F1
#
_entry.id   AF-A0AAU6BX21-F1
#
_cell.length_a   1.000
_cell.length_b   1.000
_cell.length_c   1.000
_cell.angle_alpha   90.00
_cell.angle_beta   90.00
_cell.angle_gamma   90.00
#
_symmetry.space_group_name_H-M   'P 1'
#
loop_
_entity.id
_entity.type
_entity.pdbx_description
1 polymer ?
#
loop_
_entity_poly.entity_id
_entity_poly.type
_entity_poly.pdbx_seq_one_letter_code
_entity_poly.pdbx_strand_id
1 'polypeptide(L)'
;MPRTPACGLFSRTPSRTAWSAGGNAYAWTAAEQLASLADQVQEWAVEALWSEGAPAVRPHCPAHPDMHPPAATIVVSSAVWVCPKSGATVARIGELEHC
;
A
#
# COMPACT_ATOMS: atom_id res chain seq x y z
N MET A 1 -33.74 -7.08 12.47
CA MET A 1 -32.27 -6.91 12.53
C MET A 1 -31.76 -6.53 11.14
N PRO A 2 -31.36 -5.29 10.87
CA PRO A 2 -30.46 -4.98 9.77
C PRO A 2 -29.02 -4.82 10.31
N ARG A 3 -28.08 -5.62 9.80
CA ARG A 3 -26.65 -5.51 10.11
C ARG A 3 -26.02 -4.51 9.15
N THR A 4 -25.77 -3.32 9.64
CA THR A 4 -24.92 -2.29 9.03
C THR A 4 -23.52 -2.84 8.80
N PRO A 5 -22.90 -2.68 7.62
CA PRO A 5 -21.45 -2.61 7.54
C PRO A 5 -21.06 -1.15 7.79
N ALA A 6 -20.80 -0.83 9.06
CA ALA A 6 -19.88 0.24 9.39
C ALA A 6 -18.46 -0.30 9.13
N CYS A 7 -18.02 -0.33 7.87
CA CYS A 7 -16.60 -0.42 7.58
C CYS A 7 -16.03 0.98 7.77
N GLY A 8 -15.37 1.16 8.92
CA GLY A 8 -14.75 2.41 9.31
C GLY A 8 -13.86 2.94 8.20
N LEU A 9 -13.90 4.26 8.05
CA LEU A 9 -12.91 5.05 7.35
C LEU A 9 -11.51 4.61 7.84
N PHE A 10 -10.83 3.74 7.10
CA PHE A 10 -9.38 3.73 7.13
C PHE A 10 -8.95 4.96 6.37
N SER A 11 -8.85 6.07 7.08
CA SER A 11 -8.22 7.31 6.64
C SER A 11 -6.74 7.01 6.36
N ARG A 12 -6.48 6.37 5.22
CA ARG A 12 -5.15 6.21 4.67
C ARG A 12 -4.88 7.50 3.90
N THR A 13 -4.62 8.57 4.64
CA THR A 13 -4.08 9.80 4.05
C THR A 13 -2.60 9.83 4.36
N PRO A 14 -1.76 9.78 3.33
CA PRO A 14 -0.77 10.81 3.18
C PRO A 14 -1.18 11.69 1.99
N SER A 15 -1.58 12.91 2.34
CA SER A 15 -1.61 14.14 1.59
C SER A 15 -1.67 14.09 0.05
N ARG A 16 -2.81 14.52 -0.48
CA ARG A 16 -3.00 15.03 -1.83
C ARG A 16 -2.30 16.40 -2.01
N THR A 17 -0.98 16.45 -1.85
CA THR A 17 -0.08 17.61 -2.07
C THR A 17 1.35 17.06 -1.96
N ALA A 18 2.28 17.16 -2.91
CA ALA A 18 2.38 18.05 -4.05
C ALA A 18 3.35 17.45 -5.09
N TRP A 19 2.93 17.40 -6.35
CA TRP A 19 3.90 17.51 -7.43
C TRP A 19 4.26 18.99 -7.59
N SER A 20 5.49 19.31 -7.22
CA SER A 20 6.20 20.51 -7.70
C SER A 20 7.67 20.17 -7.71
N ALA A 21 8.24 20.15 -8.92
CA ALA A 21 9.67 20.16 -9.13
C ALA A 21 10.22 21.49 -8.62
N GLY A 22 10.96 21.46 -7.50
CA GLY A 22 11.67 22.65 -6.99
C GLY A 22 12.13 22.50 -5.53
N GLY A 23 13.44 22.31 -5.34
CA GLY A 23 14.21 22.79 -4.18
C GLY A 23 13.91 22.22 -2.78
N ASN A 24 14.79 21.30 -2.33
CA ASN A 24 15.13 20.92 -0.95
C ASN A 24 14.17 21.27 0.24
N ALA A 25 13.11 20.49 0.42
CA ALA A 25 12.41 20.34 1.70
C ALA A 25 12.29 18.85 2.05
N TYR A 26 13.17 18.39 2.97
CA TYR A 26 13.44 17.00 3.37
C TYR A 26 13.71 16.04 2.21
N ALA A 27 15.01 15.77 1.95
CA ALA A 27 15.39 14.75 0.99
C ALA A 27 14.85 13.39 1.46
N TRP A 28 13.73 12.97 0.88
CA TRP A 28 13.16 11.67 1.16
C TRP A 28 14.22 10.62 0.86
N THR A 29 14.47 9.72 1.81
CA THR A 29 15.38 8.60 1.63
C THR A 29 14.89 7.72 0.48
N ALA A 30 15.80 6.96 -0.13
CA ALA A 30 15.41 6.04 -1.20
C ALA A 30 14.30 5.06 -0.75
N ALA A 31 14.34 4.59 0.50
CA ALA A 31 13.32 3.71 1.06
C ALA A 31 11.95 4.39 1.16
N GLU A 32 11.94 5.66 1.55
CA GLU A 32 10.73 6.42 1.63
C GLU A 32 10.11 6.73 0.26
N GLN A 33 10.93 7.13 -0.72
CA GLN A 33 10.49 7.31 -2.09
C GLN A 33 9.89 6.01 -2.65
N LEU A 34 10.53 4.88 -2.36
CA LEU A 34 10.09 3.56 -2.81
C LEU A 34 8.78 3.12 -2.13
N ALA A 35 8.63 3.35 -0.83
CA ALA A 35 7.38 3.04 -0.11
C ALA A 35 6.21 3.87 -0.65
N SER A 36 6.43 5.15 -0.91
CA SER A 36 5.40 6.02 -1.48
C SER A 36 5.04 5.68 -2.92
N LEU A 37 6.04 5.36 -3.74
CA LEU A 37 5.78 4.91 -5.10
C LEU A 37 4.98 3.60 -5.10
N ALA A 38 5.31 2.67 -4.22
CA ALA A 38 4.60 1.40 -4.10
C ALA A 38 3.14 1.58 -3.64
N ASP A 39 2.87 2.52 -2.73
CA ASP A 39 1.51 2.85 -2.30
C ASP A 39 0.68 3.45 -3.45
N GLN A 40 1.25 4.40 -4.20
CA GLN A 40 0.59 4.98 -5.39
C GLN A 40 0.33 3.95 -6.49
N VAL A 41 1.31 3.10 -6.81
CA VAL A 41 1.15 2.03 -7.82
C VAL A 41 0.11 1.02 -7.37
N GLN A 42 0.04 0.70 -6.08
CA GLN A 42 -0.99 -0.16 -5.51
C GLN A 42 -2.39 0.45 -5.67
N GLU A 43 -2.55 1.76 -5.42
CA GLU A 43 -3.82 2.47 -5.65
C GLU A 43 -4.26 2.35 -7.13
N TRP A 44 -3.34 2.60 -8.07
CA TRP A 44 -3.64 2.45 -9.49
C TRP A 44 -4.01 1.02 -9.87
N ALA A 45 -3.34 0.02 -9.29
CA ALA A 45 -3.67 -1.38 -9.52
C ALA A 45 -5.07 -1.73 -9.01
N VAL A 46 -5.48 -1.20 -7.85
CA VAL A 46 -6.83 -1.37 -7.30
C VAL A 46 -7.87 -0.82 -8.27
N GLU A 47 -7.67 0.39 -8.80
CA GLU A 47 -8.59 1.02 -9.75
C GLU A 47 -8.68 0.27 -11.09
N ALA A 48 -7.54 -0.18 -11.62
CA ALA A 48 -7.48 -0.95 -12.86
C ALA A 48 -8.22 -2.30 -12.71
N LEU A 49 -7.92 -3.05 -11.65
CA LEU A 49 -8.55 -4.35 -11.39
C LEU A 49 -10.06 -4.22 -11.15
N TRP A 50 -10.49 -3.17 -10.44
CA TRP A 50 -11.90 -2.88 -10.26
C TRP A 50 -12.61 -2.68 -11.61
N SER A 51 -11.99 -1.93 -12.52
CA SER A 51 -12.53 -1.68 -13.86
C SER A 51 -12.63 -2.96 -14.72
N GLU A 52 -11.77 -3.95 -14.45
CA GLU A 52 -11.75 -5.26 -15.12
C GLU A 52 -12.66 -6.30 -14.44
N GLY A 53 -13.28 -5.98 -13.30
CA GLY A 53 -14.05 -6.93 -12.49
C GLY A 53 -13.17 -7.99 -11.80
N ALA A 54 -11.87 -7.74 -11.69
CA ALA A 54 -10.90 -8.60 -11.03
C ALA A 54 -10.75 -8.24 -9.53
N PRO A 55 -10.22 -9.15 -8.69
CA PRO A 55 -10.00 -8.87 -7.27
C PRO A 55 -8.99 -7.73 -7.04
N ALA A 56 -9.46 -6.62 -6.47
CA ALA A 56 -8.66 -5.42 -6.20
C ALA A 56 -7.84 -5.53 -4.89
N VAL A 57 -7.14 -6.65 -4.70
CA VAL A 57 -6.39 -7.00 -3.47
C VAL A 57 -4.91 -7.25 -3.75
N ARG A 58 -4.36 -6.51 -4.72
CA ARG A 58 -2.98 -6.70 -5.21
C ARG A 58 -2.00 -5.69 -4.57
N PRO A 59 -0.74 -6.09 -4.33
CA PRO A 59 -0.27 -7.48 -4.27
C PRO A 59 -0.99 -8.32 -3.20
N HIS A 60 -1.01 -9.64 -3.38
CA HIS A 60 -1.62 -10.54 -2.40
C HIS A 60 -0.79 -10.62 -1.12
N CYS A 61 -1.46 -10.64 0.03
CA CYS A 61 -0.81 -10.93 1.29
C CYS A 61 -0.66 -12.47 1.46
N PRO A 62 0.54 -13.04 1.67
CA PRO A 62 0.72 -14.48 1.82
C PRO A 62 -0.09 -15.11 2.96
N ALA A 63 -0.34 -14.33 4.02
CA ALA A 63 -1.16 -14.77 5.15
C ALA A 63 -2.67 -14.69 4.85
N HIS A 64 -3.10 -13.82 3.93
CA HIS A 64 -4.51 -13.56 3.63
C HIS A 64 -4.68 -13.12 2.16
N PRO A 65 -4.50 -14.04 1.19
CA PRO A 65 -4.33 -13.67 -0.22
C PRO A 65 -5.50 -12.86 -0.79
N ASP A 66 -6.73 -13.17 -0.42
CA ASP A 66 -7.92 -12.55 -1.03
C ASP A 66 -8.64 -11.53 -0.15
N MET A 67 -8.06 -11.15 0.99
CA MET A 67 -8.76 -10.28 1.95
C MET A 67 -8.27 -8.85 1.97
N HIS A 68 -6.96 -8.64 1.89
CA HIS A 68 -6.39 -7.30 1.91
C HIS A 68 -5.08 -7.23 1.15
N PRO A 69 -4.82 -6.09 0.51
CA PRO A 69 -3.48 -5.75 0.08
C PRO A 69 -2.60 -5.45 1.32
N PRO A 70 -1.33 -5.89 1.34
CA PRO A 70 -0.37 -5.43 2.33
C PRO A 70 -0.10 -3.93 2.14
N ALA A 71 0.20 -3.23 3.22
CA ALA A 71 0.53 -1.82 3.21
C ALA A 71 2.03 -1.61 2.91
N ALA A 72 2.35 -0.65 2.04
CA ALA A 72 3.71 -0.17 1.85
C ALA A 72 4.12 0.71 3.04
N THR A 73 5.26 0.43 3.66
CA THR A 73 5.78 1.23 4.78
C THR A 73 7.29 1.14 4.90
N ILE A 74 7.87 1.89 5.84
CA ILE A 74 9.30 1.83 6.15
C ILE A 74 9.48 1.19 7.51
N VAL A 75 10.34 0.18 7.57
CA VAL A 75 10.82 -0.38 8.83
C VAL A 75 12.31 -0.08 8.95
N VAL A 76 12.67 0.71 9.96
CA VAL A 76 14.02 1.24 10.22
C VAL A 76 14.54 2.14 9.08
N SER A 77 14.89 1.54 7.95
CA SER A 77 15.43 2.22 6.77
C SER A 77 15.13 1.45 5.47
N SER A 78 14.21 0.49 5.52
CA SER A 78 13.87 -0.39 4.39
C SER A 78 12.41 -0.26 4.03
N ALA A 79 12.13 -0.09 2.74
CA ALA A 79 10.79 -0.10 2.18
C ALA A 79 10.27 -1.55 2.16
N VAL A 80 9.16 -1.81 2.85
CA VAL A 80 8.61 -3.14 3.05
C VAL A 80 7.10 -3.18 2.86
N TRP A 81 6.60 -4.35 2.49
CA TRP A 81 5.20 -4.72 2.58
C TRP A 81 4.91 -5.24 3.99
N VAL A 82 3.86 -4.74 4.63
CA VAL A 82 3.40 -5.19 5.96
C VAL A 82 1.94 -5.61 5.89
N CYS A 83 1.60 -6.73 6.54
CA CYS A 83 0.21 -7.14 6.67
C CYS A 83 -0.53 -6.16 7.60
N PRO A 84 -1.60 -5.47 7.15
CA PRO A 84 -2.32 -4.51 7.98
C PRO A 84 -3.06 -5.16 9.15
N LYS A 85 -3.31 -6.48 9.09
CA LYS A 85 -4.02 -7.22 10.13
C LYS A 85 -3.11 -7.73 11.24
N SER A 86 -1.93 -8.26 10.90
CA SER A 86 -0.99 -8.84 11.88
C SER A 86 0.19 -7.93 12.22
N GLY A 87 0.45 -6.90 11.40
CA GLY A 87 1.65 -6.07 11.50
C GLY A 87 2.93 -6.79 11.06
N ALA A 88 2.84 -8.04 10.57
CA ALA A 88 4.00 -8.80 10.15
C ALA A 88 4.57 -8.25 8.83
N THR A 89 5.90 -8.11 8.78
CA THR A 89 6.61 -7.84 7.53
C THR A 89 6.45 -9.03 6.58
N VAL A 90 5.94 -8.74 5.39
CA VAL A 90 5.69 -9.74 4.33
C VAL A 90 6.94 -9.90 3.47
N ALA A 91 7.46 -8.82 2.93
CA ALA A 91 8.65 -8.80 2.07
C ALA A 91 9.20 -7.37 1.95
N ARG A 92 10.42 -7.22 1.40
CA ARG A 92 10.89 -5.92 0.91
C ARG A 92 10.13 -5.53 -0.36
N ILE A 93 9.93 -4.24 -0.57
CA ILE A 93 9.32 -3.75 -1.82
C ILE A 93 10.27 -4.07 -2.97
N GLY A 94 9.74 -4.75 -4.00
CA GLY A 94 10.51 -5.28 -5.13
C GLY A 94 10.95 -6.75 -4.98
N GLU A 95 10.81 -7.35 -3.80
CA GLU A 95 11.17 -8.76 -3.53
C GLU A 95 9.95 -9.65 -3.25
N LEU A 96 8.74 -9.12 -3.45
CA LEU A 96 7.52 -9.90 -3.32
C LEU A 96 7.33 -10.75 -4.58
N GLU A 97 8.01 -11.89 -4.61
CA GLU A 97 7.85 -12.90 -5.66
C GLU A 97 6.42 -13.45 -5.63
N HIS A 98 5.82 -13.52 -6.83
CA HIS A 98 4.44 -13.92 -7.11
C HIS A 98 3.90 -15.05 -6.21
N CYS A 99 2.82 -14.75 -5.49
CA CYS A 99 1.79 -15.71 -5.06
C CYS A 99 0.45 -15.24 -5.60
#